data_AF-Q7UNQ2-F1
#
_entry.id   AF-Q7UNQ2-F1
#
_cell.length_a   1.000
_cell.length_b   1.000
_cell.length_c   1.000
_cell.angle_alpha   90.00
_cell.angle_beta   90.00
_cell.angle_gamma   90.00
#
_symmetry.space_group_name_H-M   'P 1'
#
loop_
_entity.id
_entity.type
_entity.pdbx_description
1 polymer ?
#
loop_
_entity_poly.entity_id
_entity_poly.type
_entity_poly.pdbx_seq_one_letter_code
_entity_poly.pdbx_strand_id
1 'polypeptide(L)'
;MRPVASFRPPPTFSALQGGASSQATKTAGIDQRGTNQAFSLLDPQSTQSNSTDSSFGEMGNLLMNQVKGVNSMQNQADSMVHSMLTGGDVNEAEVLTSVQKADLAFRMLMQIRNKLMDAYREIQQVQI
;
A
#
# COMPACT_ATOMS: atom_id res chain seq x y z
N MET A 1 20.42 10.94 -42.04
CA MET A 1 21.78 10.84 -41.49
C MET A 1 21.98 11.96 -40.47
N ARG A 2 22.60 11.63 -39.32
CA ARG A 2 22.86 12.43 -38.11
C ARG A 2 21.68 12.52 -37.10
N PRO A 3 21.94 12.72 -35.79
CA PRO A 3 22.87 11.96 -34.92
C PRO A 3 22.38 11.81 -33.44
N VAL A 4 23.21 11.14 -32.63
CA VAL A 4 23.45 11.38 -31.19
C VAL A 4 22.45 10.77 -30.19
N ALA A 5 22.82 9.59 -29.69
CA ALA A 5 22.36 9.05 -28.41
C ALA A 5 23.60 8.84 -27.54
N SER A 6 24.03 9.88 -26.83
CA SER A 6 25.12 9.76 -25.85
C SER A 6 25.09 10.95 -24.91
N PHE A 7 24.48 10.78 -23.74
CA PHE A 7 25.04 11.15 -22.44
C PHE A 7 24.12 10.64 -21.32
N ARG A 8 24.54 9.59 -20.60
CA ARG A 8 23.98 9.23 -19.29
C ARG A 8 24.93 9.75 -18.22
N PRO A 9 24.55 10.73 -17.40
CA PRO A 9 25.24 10.97 -16.13
C PRO A 9 24.75 9.98 -15.05
N PRO A 10 25.63 9.55 -14.13
CA PRO A 10 25.34 8.54 -13.09
C PRO A 10 24.48 9.10 -11.95
N PRO A 11 23.77 8.24 -11.16
CA PRO A 11 23.12 8.69 -9.94
C PRO A 11 24.16 9.12 -8.90
N THR A 12 24.05 10.36 -8.45
CA THR A 12 24.81 10.95 -7.35
C THR A 12 24.41 10.28 -6.02
N PHE A 13 25.39 9.68 -5.33
CA PHE A 13 25.25 9.18 -3.97
C PHE A 13 25.39 10.37 -3.00
N SER A 14 24.26 10.97 -2.61
CA SER A 14 24.25 12.11 -1.70
C SER A 14 24.13 11.69 -0.23
N ALA A 15 25.22 11.96 0.50
CA ALA A 15 25.28 12.36 1.90
C ALA A 15 24.83 11.38 3.00
N LEU A 16 25.79 10.53 3.39
CA LEU A 16 26.03 10.17 4.79
C LEU A 16 26.58 11.43 5.50
N GLN A 17 25.70 12.25 6.10
CA GLN A 17 26.10 13.43 6.85
C GLN A 17 25.21 13.60 8.08
N GLY A 18 25.82 13.43 9.26
CA GLY A 18 25.11 13.60 10.53
C GLY A 18 25.93 13.13 11.72
N GLY A 19 27.18 13.60 11.84
CA GLY A 19 27.94 13.54 13.09
C GLY A 19 27.53 14.69 14.02
N ALA A 20 27.26 14.36 15.29
CA ALA A 20 27.28 15.19 16.50
C ALA A 20 26.30 14.52 17.49
N SER A 21 26.71 13.89 18.58
CA SER A 21 27.10 14.63 19.78
C SER A 21 27.71 13.67 20.80
N SER A 22 29.00 13.89 21.04
CA SER A 22 29.77 13.36 22.16
C SER A 22 29.53 14.21 23.42
N GLN A 23 29.81 13.60 24.59
CA GLN A 23 30.17 14.23 25.88
C GLN A 23 28.97 14.59 26.80
N ALA A 24 28.70 13.79 27.84
CA ALA A 24 29.35 13.77 29.16
C ALA A 24 28.87 14.90 30.09
N THR A 25 28.25 14.50 31.21
CA THR A 25 28.24 15.09 32.58
C THR A 25 26.99 14.57 33.31
N LYS A 26 27.10 13.50 34.11
CA LYS A 26 27.38 13.56 35.55
C LYS A 26 26.56 14.66 36.24
N THR A 27 25.33 14.32 36.63
CA THR A 27 24.67 14.99 37.77
C THR A 27 24.46 13.94 38.85
N ALA A 28 25.05 14.21 40.01
CA ALA A 28 24.96 13.43 41.22
C ALA A 28 23.95 14.10 42.15
N GLY A 29 23.20 13.29 42.89
CA GLY A 29 22.43 13.73 44.06
C GLY A 29 21.00 14.12 43.75
N ILE A 30 20.05 13.26 44.15
CA ILE A 30 18.97 13.59 45.10
C ILE A 30 18.37 12.25 45.55
N ASP A 31 18.55 12.01 46.84
CA ASP A 31 17.92 11.00 47.66
C ASP A 31 16.46 11.41 47.93
N GLN A 32 15.49 10.56 47.59
CA GLN A 32 14.16 10.56 48.22
C GLN A 32 13.71 9.10 48.41
N ARG A 33 14.29 8.48 49.44
CA ARG A 33 13.66 7.41 50.21
C ARG A 33 12.27 7.85 50.65
N GLY A 34 11.21 7.18 50.19
CA GLY A 34 9.84 7.53 50.60
C GLY A 34 8.77 6.71 49.89
N THR A 35 8.60 5.46 50.34
CA THR A 35 7.28 4.88 50.62
C THR A 35 6.07 5.48 49.86
N ASN A 36 5.82 5.02 48.64
CA ASN A 36 4.50 5.12 47.99
C ASN A 36 4.37 4.00 46.95
N GLN A 37 4.11 2.78 47.43
CA GLN A 37 3.61 1.67 46.61
C GLN A 37 2.14 1.33 46.94
N ALA A 38 1.37 2.33 47.37
CA ALA A 38 -0.06 2.18 47.62
C ALA A 38 -0.84 3.15 46.73
N PHE A 39 -1.81 2.61 46.00
CA PHE A 39 -2.85 3.31 45.22
C PHE A 39 -2.49 3.88 43.84
N SER A 40 -2.40 2.99 42.84
CA SER A 40 -2.81 3.33 41.47
C SER A 40 -3.90 2.33 41.01
N LEU A 41 -5.14 2.60 41.43
CA LEU A 41 -6.35 2.15 40.73
C LEU A 41 -6.64 3.16 39.60
N LEU A 42 -5.92 3.06 38.49
CA LEU A 42 -6.16 3.70 37.17
C LEU A 42 -5.42 2.78 36.18
N ASP A 43 -5.98 2.10 35.18
CA ASP A 43 -6.83 2.54 34.07
C ASP A 43 -7.40 1.28 33.36
N PRO A 44 -8.73 1.10 33.22
CA PRO A 44 -9.29 0.21 32.21
C PRO A 44 -9.59 1.02 30.93
N GLN A 45 -8.63 1.79 30.40
CA GLN A 45 -8.86 2.53 29.15
C GLN A 45 -7.58 2.91 28.40
N SER A 46 -6.70 1.94 28.15
CA SER A 46 -5.55 2.14 27.24
C SER A 46 -5.30 0.91 26.37
N THR A 47 -6.38 0.37 25.79
CA THR A 47 -6.28 -0.59 24.69
C THR A 47 -7.32 -0.25 23.62
N GLN A 48 -6.84 0.30 22.51
CA GLN A 48 -7.33 0.03 21.15
C GLN A 48 -8.61 0.76 20.70
N SER A 49 -8.50 2.08 20.49
CA SER A 49 -9.45 2.87 19.71
C SER A 49 -8.66 3.82 18.79
N ASN A 50 -8.35 3.36 17.56
CA ASN A 50 -7.95 4.17 16.37
C ASN A 50 -7.38 3.33 15.21
N SER A 51 -7.32 2.00 15.29
CA SER A 51 -6.79 1.15 14.21
C SER A 51 -7.66 1.09 12.94
N THR A 52 -8.95 1.38 13.07
CA THR A 52 -9.94 1.16 12.00
C THR A 52 -9.72 2.08 10.79
N ASP A 53 -9.28 3.32 11.00
CA ASP A 53 -9.09 4.30 9.92
C ASP A 53 -7.87 3.93 9.04
N SER A 54 -6.78 3.49 9.68
CA SER A 54 -5.58 3.03 8.95
C SER A 54 -5.87 1.79 8.10
N SER A 55 -6.63 0.82 8.62
CA SER A 55 -6.99 -0.39 7.87
C SER A 55 -7.88 -0.09 6.65
N PHE A 56 -8.78 0.90 6.74
CA PHE A 56 -9.59 1.32 5.59
C PHE A 56 -8.73 1.96 4.50
N GLY A 57 -7.79 2.83 4.88
CA GLY A 57 -6.82 3.43 3.96
C GLY A 57 -5.94 2.40 3.25
N GLU A 58 -5.43 1.41 3.98
CA GLU A 58 -4.65 0.30 3.40
C GLU A 58 -5.47 -0.53 2.41
N MET A 59 -6.73 -0.82 2.74
CA MET A 59 -7.64 -1.54 1.85
C MET A 59 -7.94 -0.73 0.57
N GLY A 60 -8.13 0.58 0.69
CA GLY A 60 -8.29 1.48 -0.45
C GLY A 60 -7.06 1.50 -1.37
N ASN A 61 -5.85 1.49 -0.79
CA ASN A 61 -4.61 1.37 -1.55
C ASN A 61 -4.48 0.01 -2.26
N LEU A 62 -4.81 -1.09 -1.57
CA LEU A 62 -4.85 -2.42 -2.18
C LEU A 62 -5.82 -2.45 -3.37
N LEU A 63 -7.02 -1.90 -3.20
CA LEU A 63 -8.02 -1.79 -4.26
C LEU A 63 -7.51 -0.97 -5.44
N MET A 64 -6.90 0.19 -5.22
CA MET A 64 -6.31 1.01 -6.28
C MET A 64 -5.27 0.22 -7.08
N ASN A 65 -4.44 -0.57 -6.39
CA ASN A 65 -3.46 -1.45 -7.04
C ASN A 65 -4.14 -2.58 -7.83
N GLN A 66 -5.20 -3.18 -7.30
CA GLN A 66 -5.98 -4.20 -8.00
C GLN A 66 -6.69 -3.63 -9.24
N VAL A 67 -7.26 -2.43 -9.18
CA VAL A 67 -7.85 -1.74 -10.34
C VAL A 67 -6.82 -1.57 -11.46
N LYS A 68 -5.61 -1.12 -11.12
CA LYS A 68 -4.50 -1.02 -12.08
C LYS A 68 -4.12 -2.38 -12.66
N GLY A 69 -4.06 -3.41 -11.82
CA GLY A 69 -3.80 -4.79 -12.24
C GLY A 69 -4.87 -5.31 -13.22
N VAL A 70 -6.16 -5.14 -12.89
CA VAL A 70 -7.30 -5.54 -13.72
C VAL A 70 -7.34 -4.75 -15.04
N ASN A 71 -6.99 -3.45 -15.04
CA ASN A 71 -6.87 -2.68 -16.27
C ASN A 71 -5.71 -3.18 -17.15
N SER A 72 -4.56 -3.50 -16.55
CA SER A 72 -3.45 -4.09 -17.28
C SER A 72 -3.81 -5.45 -17.89
N MET A 73 -4.54 -6.31 -17.16
CA MET A 73 -5.00 -7.60 -17.68
C MET A 73 -6.01 -7.44 -18.82
N GLN A 74 -6.92 -6.48 -18.74
CA GLN A 74 -7.86 -6.14 -19.83
C GLN A 74 -7.10 -5.67 -21.07
N ASN A 75 -6.19 -4.69 -20.94
CA ASN A 75 -5.40 -4.19 -22.07
C ASN A 75 -4.55 -5.31 -22.71
N GLN A 76 -4.00 -6.21 -21.90
CA GLN A 76 -3.23 -7.36 -22.39
C GLN A 76 -4.14 -8.33 -23.17
N ALA A 77 -5.32 -8.65 -22.63
CA ALA A 77 -6.30 -9.49 -23.29
C ALA A 77 -6.75 -8.87 -24.61
N ASP A 78 -7.08 -7.58 -24.63
CA ASP A 78 -7.48 -6.85 -25.84
C ASP A 78 -6.39 -6.84 -26.91
N SER A 79 -5.13 -6.63 -26.50
CA SER A 79 -3.98 -6.68 -27.41
C SER A 79 -3.81 -8.07 -28.03
N MET A 80 -3.93 -9.14 -27.23
CA MET A 80 -3.80 -10.50 -27.74
C MET A 80 -4.98 -10.90 -28.62
N VAL A 81 -6.20 -10.49 -28.29
CA VAL A 81 -7.37 -10.65 -29.17
C VAL A 81 -7.13 -9.91 -30.49
N HIS A 82 -6.61 -8.69 -30.45
CA HIS A 82 -6.29 -7.94 -31.65
C HIS A 82 -5.20 -8.61 -32.49
N SER A 83 -4.12 -9.09 -31.87
CA SER A 83 -3.07 -9.86 -32.55
C SER A 83 -3.62 -11.13 -33.18
N MET A 84 -4.50 -11.85 -32.49
CA MET A 84 -5.15 -13.07 -33.01
C MET A 84 -6.00 -12.75 -34.25
N LEU A 85 -6.81 -11.69 -34.19
CA LEU A 85 -7.70 -11.29 -35.29
C LEU A 85 -6.97 -10.68 -36.48
N THR A 86 -5.79 -10.09 -36.28
CA THR A 86 -4.95 -9.53 -37.36
C THR A 86 -4.01 -10.57 -37.98
N GLY A 87 -4.07 -11.83 -37.55
CA GLY A 87 -3.22 -12.92 -38.06
C GLY A 87 -1.82 -12.93 -37.48
N GLY A 88 -1.62 -12.31 -36.32
CA GLY A 88 -0.39 -12.39 -35.55
C GLY A 88 -0.15 -13.80 -34.99
N ASP A 89 1.10 -14.08 -34.66
CA ASP A 89 1.54 -15.34 -34.06
C ASP A 89 1.21 -15.37 -32.55
N VAL A 90 -0.06 -15.60 -32.23
CA VAL A 90 -0.55 -15.77 -30.85
C VAL A 90 -1.32 -17.08 -30.74
N ASN A 91 -1.11 -17.79 -29.64
CA ASN A 91 -1.83 -19.04 -29.37
C ASN A 91 -3.26 -18.72 -28.89
N GLU A 92 -4.26 -19.28 -29.54
CA GLU A 92 -5.67 -19.04 -29.21
C GLU A 92 -6.01 -19.41 -27.76
N ALA A 93 -5.36 -20.45 -27.22
CA ALA A 93 -5.53 -20.85 -25.82
C ALA A 93 -4.96 -19.79 -24.86
N GLU A 94 -3.87 -19.11 -25.23
CA GLU A 94 -3.28 -18.03 -24.43
C GLU A 94 -4.17 -16.77 -24.45
N VAL A 95 -4.68 -16.41 -25.64
CA VAL A 95 -5.64 -15.31 -25.82
C VAL A 95 -6.86 -15.54 -24.93
N LEU A 96 -7.49 -16.71 -25.04
CA LEU A 96 -8.65 -17.09 -24.25
C LEU A 96 -8.33 -17.09 -22.75
N THR A 97 -7.18 -17.64 -22.36
CA THR A 97 -6.73 -17.66 -20.95
C THR A 97 -6.59 -16.24 -20.39
N SER A 98 -6.07 -15.30 -21.18
CA SER A 98 -5.93 -13.91 -20.74
C SER A 98 -7.28 -13.20 -20.62
N VAL A 99 -8.18 -13.42 -21.58
CA VAL A 99 -9.55 -12.88 -21.51
C VAL A 99 -10.26 -13.42 -20.26
N GLN A 100 -10.13 -14.72 -19.98
CA GLN A 100 -10.70 -15.34 -18.78
C GLN A 100 -10.07 -14.80 -17.49
N LYS A 101 -8.74 -14.60 -17.46
CA LYS A 101 -8.06 -13.99 -16.31
C LYS A 101 -8.53 -12.56 -16.06
N ALA A 102 -8.66 -11.76 -17.11
CA ALA A 102 -9.15 -10.38 -17.04
C ALA A 102 -10.59 -10.33 -16.51
N ASP A 103 -11.49 -11.19 -17.02
CA ASP A 103 -12.88 -11.28 -16.56
C ASP A 103 -12.96 -11.73 -15.08
N LEU A 104 -12.19 -12.76 -14.69
CA LEU A 104 -12.14 -13.23 -13.31
C LEU A 104 -11.64 -12.14 -12.36
N ALA A 105 -10.54 -11.46 -12.72
CA ALA A 105 -10.00 -10.36 -11.93
C ALA A 105 -10.99 -9.20 -11.80
N PHE A 106 -11.71 -8.87 -12.88
CA PHE A 106 -12.76 -7.85 -12.86
C PHE A 106 -13.93 -8.22 -11.95
N ARG A 107 -14.42 -9.47 -12.01
CA ARG A 107 -15.47 -9.95 -11.10
C ARG A 107 -15.05 -9.87 -9.64
N MET A 108 -13.81 -10.27 -9.33
CA MET A 108 -13.24 -10.14 -8.00
C MET A 108 -13.19 -8.68 -7.57
N LEU A 109 -12.70 -7.79 -8.42
CA LEU A 109 -12.65 -6.35 -8.14
C LEU A 109 -14.03 -5.77 -7.84
N MET A 110 -15.07 -6.16 -8.60
CA MET A 110 -16.44 -5.75 -8.34
C MET A 110 -16.96 -6.22 -6.97
N GLN A 111 -16.62 -7.44 -6.55
CA GLN A 111 -16.95 -7.93 -5.22
C GLN A 111 -16.25 -7.13 -4.12
N ILE A 112 -14.97 -6.82 -4.30
CA ILE A 112 -14.22 -6.03 -3.32
C ILE A 112 -14.72 -4.59 -3.29
N ARG A 113 -15.06 -4.00 -4.45
CA ARG A 113 -15.70 -2.69 -4.54
C ARG A 113 -16.98 -2.64 -3.71
N ASN A 114 -17.86 -3.63 -3.87
CA ASN A 114 -19.09 -3.70 -3.09
C ASN A 114 -18.80 -3.75 -1.59
N LYS A 115 -17.87 -4.61 -1.15
CA LYS A 115 -17.44 -4.70 0.26
C LYS A 115 -16.86 -3.39 0.79
N LEU A 116 -16.09 -2.66 0.00
CA LEU A 116 -15.53 -1.37 0.39
C LEU A 116 -16.65 -0.33 0.56
N MET A 117 -17.66 -0.33 -0.31
CA MET A 117 -18.82 0.56 -0.16
C MET A 117 -19.61 0.24 1.10
N ASP A 118 -19.79 -1.05 1.43
CA ASP A 118 -20.45 -1.46 2.67
C ASP A 118 -19.63 -1.05 3.91
N ALA A 119 -18.31 -1.28 3.90
CA ALA A 119 -17.42 -0.86 4.98
C ALA A 119 -17.39 0.66 5.17
N TYR A 120 -17.42 1.43 4.07
CA TYR A 120 -17.50 2.89 4.12
C TYR A 120 -18.81 3.35 4.77
N ARG A 121 -19.95 2.75 4.41
CA ARG A 121 -21.25 3.05 5.03
C ARG A 121 -21.24 2.75 6.54
N GLU A 122 -20.65 1.63 6.94
CA GLU A 122 -20.55 1.24 8.36
C GLU A 122 -19.71 2.25 9.16
N ILE A 123 -18.56 2.67 8.64
CA ILE A 123 -17.69 3.67 9.30
C ILE A 123 -18.43 5.00 9.46
N GLN A 124 -19.26 5.40 8.49
CA GLN A 124 -20.08 6.61 8.58
C GLN A 124 -21.19 6.48 9.62
N GLN A 125 -21.76 5.29 9.80
CA GLN A 125 -22.82 5.05 10.78
C GLN A 125 -22.31 5.09 12.23
N VAL A 126 -21.05 4.73 12.48
CA VAL A 126 -20.44 4.77 13.82
C VAL A 126 -20.08 6.20 14.28
N GLN A 127 -20.00 7.17 13.37
CA GLN A 127 -19.58 8.55 13.66
C GLN A 127 -20.72 9.53 14.02
N ILE A 128 -21.92 9.03 14.33
CA ILE A 128 -23.03 9.82 14.89
C ILE A 128 -23.36 9.39 16.32
#